data_AF-A0A1G7EMM7-F1
#
_entry.id   AF-A0A1G7EMM7-F1
#
_cell.length_a   1.000
_cell.length_b   1.000
_cell.length_c   1.000
_cell.angle_alpha   90.00
_cell.angle_beta   90.00
_cell.angle_gamma   90.00
#
_symmetry.space_group_name_H-M   'P 1'
#
loop_
_entity.id
_entity.type
_entity.pdbx_description
1 polymer ?
#
loop_
_entity_poly.entity_id
_entity_poly.type
_entity_poly.pdbx_seq_one_letter_code
_entity_poly.pdbx_strand_id
1 'polypeptide(L)'
;VRPLQPGEWVVGANVSYRVAKLHQAGGFSPALGRIGSGISLMSNDETELAARLEALGGAIGYTPHAMVEHCIDPSRLSQEWMRRRIAWQAVSDFVRAPQETRAEIDTHWHDLKIFLAHQPPHLRTMRALALPQGSAGDLHWQMSAVYGAVICLLGGVADSDD
;
A
#
# COMPACT_ATOMS: atom_id res chain seq x y z
N VAL A 1 14.85 3.43 -23.73
CA VAL A 1 13.86 2.81 -22.81
C VAL A 1 14.25 1.36 -22.63
N ARG A 2 14.42 0.92 -21.39
CA ARG A 2 14.77 -0.47 -21.02
C ARG A 2 13.49 -1.17 -20.53
N PRO A 3 13.14 -2.38 -20.99
CA PRO A 3 12.04 -3.16 -20.40
C PRO A 3 12.26 -3.38 -18.90
N LEU A 4 11.19 -3.40 -18.11
CA LEU A 4 11.27 -3.79 -16.71
C LEU A 4 11.71 -5.25 -16.56
N GLN A 5 12.49 -5.52 -15.50
CA GLN A 5 12.86 -6.86 -15.08
C GLN A 5 11.81 -7.43 -14.12
N PRO A 6 11.75 -8.76 -13.94
CA PRO A 6 10.91 -9.37 -12.93
C PRO A 6 11.15 -8.76 -11.54
N GLY A 7 10.07 -8.35 -10.87
CA GLY A 7 10.14 -7.71 -9.55
C GLY A 7 10.39 -6.20 -9.59
N GLU A 8 10.62 -5.59 -10.76
CA GLU A 8 10.57 -4.12 -10.90
C GLU A 8 9.13 -3.66 -11.14
N TRP A 9 8.76 -2.52 -10.55
CA TRP A 9 7.47 -1.86 -10.80
C TRP A 9 7.66 -0.37 -11.02
N VAL A 10 6.65 0.28 -11.60
CA VAL A 10 6.57 1.73 -11.75
C VAL A 10 5.80 2.36 -10.59
N VAL A 11 6.16 3.58 -10.24
CA VAL A 11 5.46 4.39 -9.23
C VAL A 11 4.76 5.54 -9.93
N GLY A 12 3.51 5.81 -9.55
CA GLY A 12 2.66 6.81 -10.22
C GLY A 12 3.22 8.24 -10.24
N ALA A 13 4.23 8.54 -9.42
CA ALA A 13 4.87 9.85 -9.34
C ALA A 13 5.55 10.29 -10.65
N ASN A 14 5.99 9.35 -11.49
CA ASN A 14 6.68 9.65 -12.74
C ASN A 14 6.46 8.54 -13.77
N VAL A 15 5.26 8.49 -14.32
CA VAL A 15 4.85 7.48 -15.32
C VAL A 15 4.08 8.15 -16.45
N SER A 16 4.21 7.61 -17.67
CA SER A 16 3.44 8.05 -18.82
C SER A 16 2.88 6.84 -19.57
N TYR A 17 1.70 7.02 -20.15
CA TYR A 17 0.98 5.96 -20.85
C TYR A 17 0.71 6.38 -22.29
N ARG A 18 0.77 5.42 -23.22
CA ARG A 18 0.25 5.65 -24.57
C ARG A 18 -1.27 5.78 -24.48
N VAL A 19 -1.82 6.91 -24.91
CA VAL A 19 -3.27 7.19 -24.88
C VAL A 19 -4.10 6.05 -25.48
N ALA A 20 -3.72 5.54 -26.65
CA ALA A 20 -4.42 4.42 -27.28
C ALA A 20 -4.44 3.14 -26.42
N LYS A 21 -3.36 2.86 -25.69
CA LYS A 21 -3.27 1.70 -24.80
C LYS A 21 -4.08 1.90 -23.52
N LEU A 22 -4.09 3.13 -22.98
CA LEU A 22 -4.94 3.49 -21.85
C LEU A 22 -6.42 3.29 -22.18
N HIS A 23 -6.86 3.74 -23.36
CA HIS A 23 -8.24 3.51 -23.82
C HIS A 23 -8.53 2.03 -24.07
N GLN A 24 -7.60 1.28 -24.67
CA GLN A 24 -7.75 -0.16 -24.87
C GLN A 24 -7.93 -0.92 -23.55
N ALA A 25 -7.25 -0.47 -22.48
CA ALA A 25 -7.39 -1.06 -21.15
C ALA A 25 -8.67 -0.63 -20.41
N GLY A 26 -9.41 0.37 -20.89
CA GLY A 26 -10.59 0.91 -20.21
C GLY A 26 -10.30 2.01 -19.18
N GLY A 27 -9.09 2.60 -19.19
CA GLY A 27 -8.70 3.66 -18.27
C GLY A 27 -8.37 3.17 -16.85
N PHE A 28 -8.22 4.09 -15.91
CA PHE A 28 -7.95 3.80 -14.50
C PHE A 28 -9.18 3.23 -13.79
N SER A 29 -8.97 2.29 -12.86
CA SER A 29 -10.06 1.74 -12.06
C SER A 29 -10.62 2.80 -11.09
N PRO A 30 -11.93 3.05 -11.06
CA PRO A 30 -12.53 3.98 -10.09
C PRO A 30 -12.58 3.42 -8.66
N ALA A 31 -12.21 2.14 -8.47
CA ALA A 31 -12.13 1.52 -7.15
C ALA A 31 -10.78 1.79 -6.44
N LEU A 32 -9.76 2.26 -7.18
CA LEU A 32 -8.41 2.53 -6.68
C LEU A 32 -8.02 3.98 -6.99
N GLY A 33 -6.91 4.42 -6.42
CA GLY A 33 -6.43 5.80 -6.57
C GLY A 33 -7.28 6.81 -5.79
N ARG A 34 -6.79 8.06 -5.72
CA ARG A 34 -7.43 9.11 -4.93
C ARG A 34 -8.56 9.76 -5.71
N ILE A 35 -9.77 9.75 -5.14
CA ILE A 35 -10.97 10.39 -5.70
C ILE A 35 -11.56 11.36 -4.65
N GLY A 36 -12.01 12.53 -5.10
CA GLY A 36 -12.77 13.47 -4.26
C GLY A 36 -11.94 14.30 -3.27
N SER A 37 -12.44 14.45 -2.04
CA SER A 37 -12.00 15.43 -1.04
C SER A 37 -10.63 15.16 -0.38
N GLY A 38 -9.90 14.14 -0.81
CA GLY A 38 -8.56 13.82 -0.27
C GLY A 38 -8.54 13.15 1.11
N ILE A 39 -9.70 12.80 1.68
CA ILE A 39 -9.79 11.99 2.91
C ILE A 39 -9.27 10.57 2.66
N SER A 40 -9.65 10.01 1.51
CA SER A 40 -9.15 8.72 1.05
C SER A 40 -7.69 8.82 0.59
N LEU A 41 -6.86 7.89 1.05
CA LEU A 41 -5.49 7.72 0.55
C LEU A 41 -5.36 6.44 -0.29
N MET A 42 -6.46 6.00 -0.91
CA MET A 42 -6.47 4.89 -1.88
C MET A 42 -5.38 5.10 -2.94
N SER A 43 -4.72 4.00 -3.30
CA SER A 43 -3.53 3.95 -4.15
C SER A 43 -3.62 2.73 -5.08
N ASN A 44 -2.53 2.40 -5.77
CA ASN A 44 -2.40 1.26 -6.68
C ASN A 44 -3.18 1.36 -7.99
N ASP A 45 -3.72 2.52 -8.35
CA ASP A 45 -4.37 2.74 -9.64
C ASP A 45 -3.38 2.56 -10.81
N GLU A 46 -2.13 2.97 -10.62
CA GLU A 46 -1.06 2.75 -11.59
C GLU A 46 -0.63 1.28 -11.67
N THR A 47 -0.56 0.58 -10.54
CA THR A 47 -0.13 -0.82 -10.45
C THR A 47 -1.18 -1.75 -11.05
N GLU A 48 -2.45 -1.49 -10.75
CA GLU A 48 -3.57 -2.23 -11.31
C GLU A 48 -3.68 -2.02 -12.83
N LEU A 49 -3.55 -0.77 -13.29
CA LEU A 49 -3.52 -0.48 -14.73
C LEU A 49 -2.31 -1.11 -15.43
N ALA A 50 -1.13 -1.09 -14.81
CA ALA A 50 0.07 -1.74 -15.33
C ALA A 50 -0.17 -3.24 -15.57
N ALA A 51 -0.71 -3.96 -14.59
CA ALA A 51 -1.03 -5.38 -14.71
C ALA A 51 -2.03 -5.64 -15.86
N ARG A 52 -3.08 -4.82 -16.00
CA ARG A 52 -4.02 -4.92 -17.14
C ARG A 52 -3.35 -4.68 -18.48
N LEU A 53 -2.46 -3.70 -18.58
CA LEU A 53 -1.74 -3.38 -19.81
C LEU A 53 -0.79 -4.52 -20.22
N GLU A 54 -0.10 -5.15 -19.26
CA GLU A 54 0.74 -6.32 -19.51
C GLU A 54 -0.08 -7.53 -19.96
N ALA A 55 -1.24 -7.78 -19.32
CA ALA A 55 -2.15 -8.84 -19.73
C ALA A 55 -2.70 -8.68 -21.17
N LEU A 56 -2.74 -7.44 -21.68
CA LEU A 56 -3.09 -7.11 -23.07
C LEU A 56 -1.89 -7.20 -24.04
N GLY A 57 -0.76 -7.76 -23.61
CA GLY A 57 0.47 -7.86 -24.38
C GLY A 57 1.25 -6.54 -24.47
N GLY A 58 0.98 -5.60 -23.57
CA GLY A 58 1.77 -4.37 -23.41
C GLY A 58 3.14 -4.64 -22.80
N ALA A 59 4.05 -3.69 -22.97
CA ALA A 59 5.36 -3.71 -22.34
C ALA A 59 5.56 -2.44 -21.53
N ILE A 60 6.09 -2.59 -20.32
CA ILE A 60 6.46 -1.48 -19.44
C ILE A 60 7.97 -1.30 -19.51
N GLY A 61 8.42 -0.04 -19.58
CA GLY A 61 9.83 0.26 -19.68
C GLY A 61 10.24 1.45 -18.83
N TYR A 62 11.45 1.38 -18.32
CA TYR A 62 12.13 2.44 -17.59
C TYR A 62 12.94 3.32 -18.54
N THR A 63 12.98 4.62 -18.25
CA THR A 63 13.90 5.56 -18.90
C THR A 63 14.49 6.51 -17.87
N PRO A 64 15.83 6.65 -17.80
CA PRO A 64 16.46 7.60 -16.90
C PRO A 64 16.28 9.06 -17.37
N HIS A 65 15.76 9.28 -18.58
CA HIS A 65 15.61 10.61 -19.19
C HIS A 65 14.28 11.29 -18.83
N ALA A 66 13.29 10.56 -18.32
CA ALA A 66 12.06 11.16 -17.79
C ALA A 66 12.32 11.54 -16.33
N MET A 67 12.71 12.78 -16.09
CA MET A 67 13.04 13.29 -14.76
C MET A 67 11.95 14.21 -14.26
N VAL A 68 11.66 14.13 -12.96
CA VAL A 68 10.75 15.05 -12.25
C VAL A 68 11.38 15.46 -10.94
N GLU A 69 11.09 16.69 -10.51
CA GLU A 69 11.34 17.12 -9.15
C GLU A 69 10.08 16.87 -8.31
N HIS A 70 10.17 15.95 -7.35
CA HIS A 70 9.03 15.59 -6.52
C HIS A 70 9.00 16.46 -5.26
N CYS A 71 8.08 17.43 -5.22
CA CYS A 71 7.84 18.23 -4.03
C CYS A 71 6.88 17.49 -3.08
N ILE A 72 7.37 17.17 -1.88
CA ILE A 72 6.58 16.50 -0.84
C ILE A 72 6.03 17.55 0.11
N ASP A 73 4.71 17.60 0.23
CA ASP A 73 4.04 18.47 1.20
C ASP A 73 4.49 18.15 2.63
N PRO A 74 4.91 19.13 3.46
CA PRO A 74 5.38 18.91 4.82
C PRO A 74 4.40 18.13 5.71
N SER A 75 3.09 18.23 5.47
CA SER A 75 2.07 17.45 6.19
C SER A 75 2.25 15.94 6.04
N ARG A 76 2.89 15.50 4.95
CA ARG A 76 3.18 14.08 4.66
C ARG A 76 4.42 13.55 5.38
N LEU A 77 5.14 14.42 6.09
CA LEU A 77 6.35 14.05 6.82
C LEU A 77 6.05 13.69 8.29
N SER A 78 4.79 13.72 8.70
CA SER A 78 4.37 13.33 10.05
C SER A 78 4.16 11.82 10.18
N GLN A 79 4.45 11.27 11.36
CA GLN A 79 4.19 9.85 11.63
C GLN A 79 2.70 9.52 11.56
N GLU A 80 1.84 10.48 11.93
CA GLU A 80 0.39 10.32 11.79
C GLU A 80 0.01 10.12 10.33
N TRP A 81 0.54 10.93 9.42
CA TRP A 81 0.30 10.78 8.00
C TRP A 81 0.80 9.42 7.48
N MET A 82 1.99 8.99 7.91
CA MET A 82 2.55 7.69 7.50
C MET A 82 1.68 6.52 7.95
N ARG A 83 1.19 6.52 9.20
CA ARG A 83 0.25 5.51 9.71
C ARG A 83 -1.07 5.51 8.93
N ARG A 84 -1.64 6.69 8.68
CA ARG A 84 -2.86 6.82 7.87
C ARG A 84 -2.62 6.30 6.45
N ARG A 85 -1.48 6.63 5.85
CA ARG A 85 -1.12 6.21 4.50
C ARG A 85 -0.94 4.70 4.40
N ILE A 86 -0.30 4.04 5.38
CA ILE A 86 -0.13 2.58 5.36
C ILE A 86 -1.43 1.84 5.64
N ALA A 87 -2.31 2.37 6.50
CA ALA A 87 -3.65 1.82 6.69
C ALA A 87 -4.45 1.82 5.37
N TRP A 88 -4.42 2.93 4.63
CA TRP A 88 -5.02 2.99 3.29
C TRP A 88 -4.27 2.16 2.24
N GLN A 89 -2.98 1.88 2.43
CA GLN A 89 -2.25 0.94 1.58
C GLN A 89 -2.85 -0.46 1.72
N ALA A 90 -3.06 -0.94 2.95
CA ALA A 90 -3.70 -2.22 3.21
C ALA A 90 -5.09 -2.32 2.55
N VAL A 91 -5.91 -1.27 2.65
CA VAL A 91 -7.20 -1.20 1.94
C VAL A 91 -7.01 -1.30 0.41
N SER A 92 -6.02 -0.58 -0.13
CA SER A 92 -5.74 -0.57 -1.57
C SER A 92 -5.26 -1.93 -2.09
N ASP A 93 -4.40 -2.61 -1.33
CA ASP A 93 -3.91 -3.95 -1.67
C ASP A 93 -5.04 -4.98 -1.56
N PHE A 94 -5.87 -4.89 -0.53
CA PHE A 94 -7.03 -5.79 -0.38
C PHE A 94 -8.06 -5.62 -1.51
N VAL A 95 -8.33 -4.37 -1.93
CA VAL A 95 -9.23 -4.10 -3.06
C VAL A 95 -8.62 -4.57 -4.39
N ARG A 96 -7.31 -4.39 -4.59
CA ARG A 96 -6.61 -4.80 -5.82
C ARG A 96 -6.50 -6.31 -5.95
N ALA A 97 -6.14 -7.01 -4.88
CA ALA A 97 -5.80 -8.43 -4.87
C ALA A 97 -6.35 -9.12 -3.61
N PRO A 98 -7.68 -9.29 -3.50
CA PRO A 98 -8.32 -9.79 -2.28
C PRO A 98 -7.93 -11.25 -1.96
N GLN A 99 -7.68 -12.10 -2.96
CA GLN A 99 -7.28 -13.49 -2.70
C GLN A 99 -5.84 -13.59 -2.18
N GLU A 100 -4.91 -12.83 -2.77
CA GLU A 100 -3.50 -12.79 -2.34
C GLU A 100 -3.39 -12.25 -0.92
N THR A 101 -4.03 -11.12 -0.63
CA THR A 101 -4.03 -10.53 0.72
C THR A 101 -4.71 -11.41 1.76
N ARG A 102 -5.77 -12.16 1.39
CA ARG A 102 -6.40 -13.15 2.29
C ARG A 102 -5.49 -14.32 2.64
N ALA A 103 -4.62 -14.74 1.72
CA ALA A 103 -3.68 -15.83 1.98
C ALA A 103 -2.61 -15.47 3.03
N GLU A 104 -2.43 -14.18 3.32
CA GLU A 104 -1.42 -13.67 4.26
C GLU A 104 -2.00 -13.27 5.62
N ILE A 105 -3.31 -13.47 5.86
CA ILE A 105 -3.99 -13.04 7.10
C ILE A 105 -3.34 -13.64 8.35
N ASP A 106 -3.07 -14.94 8.37
CA ASP A 106 -2.51 -15.61 9.56
C ASP A 106 -1.10 -15.08 9.89
N THR A 107 -0.30 -14.77 8.86
CA THR A 107 1.00 -14.12 9.02
C THR A 107 0.85 -12.74 9.64
N HIS A 108 -0.08 -11.92 9.12
CA HIS A 108 -0.34 -10.59 9.66
C HIS A 108 -0.90 -10.63 11.09
N TRP A 109 -1.73 -11.62 11.40
CA TRP A 109 -2.26 -11.85 12.74
C TRP A 109 -1.12 -12.19 13.71
N HIS A 110 -0.27 -13.14 13.33
CA HIS A 110 0.91 -13.52 14.11
C HIS A 110 1.83 -12.31 14.36
N ASP A 111 2.19 -11.56 13.33
CA ASP A 111 3.08 -10.40 13.44
C ASP A 111 2.48 -9.29 14.32
N LEU A 112 1.16 -9.08 14.23
CA LEU A 112 0.45 -8.14 15.09
C LEU A 112 0.48 -8.58 16.57
N LYS A 113 0.26 -9.87 16.86
CA LYS A 113 0.39 -10.43 18.22
C LYS A 113 1.79 -10.19 18.76
N ILE A 114 2.82 -10.50 17.95
CA ILE A 114 4.21 -10.27 18.32
C ILE A 114 4.48 -8.79 18.58
N PHE A 115 4.05 -7.88 17.70
CA PHE A 115 4.19 -6.43 17.91
C PHE A 115 3.58 -5.99 19.24
N LEU A 116 2.34 -6.40 19.53
CA LEU A 116 1.63 -6.03 20.76
C LEU A 116 2.27 -6.63 22.01
N ALA A 117 2.76 -7.88 21.95
CA ALA A 117 3.43 -8.53 23.08
C ALA A 117 4.71 -7.81 23.52
N HIS A 118 5.42 -7.19 22.57
CA HIS A 118 6.63 -6.39 22.82
C HIS A 118 6.33 -5.01 23.41
N GLN A 119 5.08 -4.57 23.42
CA GLN A 119 4.72 -3.30 24.03
C GLN A 119 4.65 -3.41 25.57
N PRO A 120 4.91 -2.30 26.30
CA PRO A 120 4.61 -2.22 27.73
C PRO A 120 3.17 -2.66 28.02
N PRO A 121 2.87 -3.32 29.16
CA PRO A 121 1.54 -3.89 29.43
C PRO A 121 0.36 -2.92 29.20
N HIS A 122 0.52 -1.64 29.56
CA HIS A 122 -0.51 -0.61 29.40
C HIS A 122 -0.70 -0.11 27.96
N LEU A 123 0.18 -0.49 27.04
CA LEU A 123 0.12 -0.16 25.61
C LEU A 123 -0.22 -1.33 24.71
N ARG A 124 -0.45 -2.55 25.25
CA ARG A 124 -0.87 -3.74 24.48
C ARG A 124 -2.34 -3.66 24.03
N THR A 125 -2.66 -2.57 23.35
CA THR A 125 -3.99 -2.15 22.90
C THR A 125 -3.84 -1.43 21.56
N MET A 126 -4.96 -1.00 20.97
CA MET A 126 -4.92 -0.15 19.76
C MET A 126 -4.09 1.14 19.94
N ARG A 127 -3.81 1.58 21.16
CA ARG A 127 -2.93 2.75 21.40
C ARG A 127 -1.53 2.53 20.83
N ALA A 128 -0.97 1.32 20.91
CA ALA A 128 0.36 1.05 20.35
C ALA A 128 0.42 1.21 18.83
N LEU A 129 -0.71 1.09 18.13
CA LEU A 129 -0.79 1.31 16.69
C LEU A 129 -0.85 2.79 16.30
N ALA A 130 -1.11 3.70 17.25
CA ALA A 130 -1.42 5.10 16.96
C ALA A 130 -0.44 6.12 17.58
N LEU A 131 0.26 5.75 18.65
CA LEU A 131 1.15 6.66 19.37
C LEU A 131 2.45 6.93 18.59
N PRO A 132 3.05 8.13 18.72
CA PRO A 132 4.35 8.43 18.12
C PRO A 132 5.47 7.50 18.62
N GLN A 133 6.42 7.22 17.74
CA GLN A 133 7.59 6.37 17.99
C GLN A 133 8.86 7.21 18.06
N GLY A 134 9.81 6.77 18.91
CA GLY A 134 11.08 7.47 19.13
C GLY A 134 12.15 7.20 18.06
N SER A 135 12.01 6.11 17.31
CA SER A 135 12.96 5.71 16.27
C SER A 135 12.28 5.37 14.95
N ALA A 136 13.03 5.43 13.86
CA ALA A 136 12.54 5.02 12.54
C ALA A 136 12.26 3.51 12.47
N GLY A 137 13.04 2.69 13.20
CA GLY A 137 12.82 1.25 13.28
C GLY A 137 11.50 0.90 13.96
N ASP A 138 11.21 1.55 15.10
CA ASP A 138 9.95 1.35 15.81
C ASP A 138 8.75 1.84 15.01
N LEU A 139 8.90 2.97 14.30
CA LEU A 139 7.86 3.46 13.40
C LEU A 139 7.61 2.49 12.24
N HIS A 140 8.67 1.93 11.65
CA HIS A 140 8.54 0.93 10.59
C HIS A 140 7.80 -0.32 11.09
N TRP A 141 8.17 -0.85 12.25
CA TRP A 141 7.48 -1.99 12.84
C TRP A 141 6.02 -1.67 13.18
N GLN A 142 5.76 -0.48 13.72
CA GLN A 142 4.39 0.01 13.95
C GLN A 142 3.59 0.09 12.64
N MET A 143 4.18 0.57 11.54
CA MET A 143 3.50 0.63 10.25
C MET A 143 3.16 -0.75 9.71
N SER A 144 4.04 -1.74 9.86
CA SER A 144 3.75 -3.14 9.51
C SER A 144 2.61 -3.71 10.35
N ALA A 145 2.58 -3.41 11.66
CA ALA A 145 1.48 -3.82 12.53
C ALA A 145 0.15 -3.13 12.18
N VAL A 146 0.17 -1.84 11.82
CA VAL A 146 -1.01 -1.10 11.33
C VAL A 146 -1.53 -1.72 10.04
N TYR A 147 -0.64 -2.03 9.08
CA TYR A 147 -1.00 -2.71 7.84
C TYR A 147 -1.67 -4.05 8.13
N GLY A 148 -1.01 -4.91 8.91
CA GLY A 148 -1.52 -6.24 9.26
C GLY A 148 -2.86 -6.19 9.99
N ALA A 149 -3.04 -5.24 10.92
CA ALA A 149 -4.31 -5.05 11.62
C ALA A 149 -5.46 -4.73 10.65
N VAL A 150 -5.23 -3.87 9.65
CA VAL A 150 -6.25 -3.54 8.64
C VAL A 150 -6.55 -4.74 7.74
N ILE A 151 -5.53 -5.49 7.30
CA ILE A 151 -5.75 -6.72 6.51
C ILE A 151 -6.58 -7.73 7.30
N CYS A 152 -6.25 -7.98 8.57
CA CYS A 152 -7.02 -8.87 9.45
C CYS A 152 -8.49 -8.43 9.58
N LEU A 153 -8.73 -7.13 9.76
CA LEU A 153 -10.09 -6.58 9.88
C LEU A 153 -10.92 -6.70 8.59
N LEU A 154 -10.29 -6.54 7.42
CA LEU A 154 -10.97 -6.68 6.12
C LEU A 154 -11.17 -8.15 5.72
N GLY A 155 -10.17 -8.98 6.01
CA GLY A 155 -10.13 -10.39 5.65
C GLY A 155 -10.94 -11.29 6.57
N GLY A 156 -11.02 -10.95 7.85
CA GLY A 156 -11.50 -11.81 8.92
C GLY A 156 -10.41 -12.76 9.41
N VAL A 157 -10.32 -12.96 10.72
CA VAL A 157 -9.42 -13.93 11.36
C VAL A 157 -10.22 -15.15 11.81
N ALA A 158 -9.57 -16.31 11.96
CA ALA A 158 -10.22 -17.52 12.45
C ALA A 158 -10.69 -17.37 13.91
N ASP A 159 -11.74 -18.12 14.28
CA ASP A 159 -12.31 -18.10 15.64
C ASP A 159 -11.36 -18.68 16.71
N SER A 160 -10.41 -19.52 16.29
CA SER A 160 -9.38 -20.09 17.15
C SER A 160 -8.09 -19.30 17.04
N ASP A 161 -7.63 -18.77 18.17
CA ASP A 161 -6.30 -18.16 18.31
C ASP A 161 -5.27 -19.25 18.64
N ASP A 162 -4.14 -19.27 17.95
CA ASP A 162 -2.99 -20.15 18.20
C ASP A 162 -2.12 -19.69 19.38
#